data_AF-A0A2M8PNF1-F1
#
_entry.id   AF-A0A2M8PNF1-F1
#
_cell.length_a   1.000
_cell.length_b   1.000
_cell.length_c   1.000
_cell.angle_alpha   90.00
_cell.angle_beta   90.00
_cell.angle_gamma   90.00
#
_symmetry.space_group_name_H-M   'P 1'
#
loop_
_entity.id
_entity.type
_entity.pdbx_description
1 polymer ?
#
loop_
_entity_poly.entity_id
_entity_poly.type
_entity_poly.pdbx_seq_one_letter_code
_entity_poly.pdbx_strand_id
1 'polypeptide(L)'
;MSVAEQPKNPTSSAPKKERTWEYALDNERLLGMTLLLPAVIYIILLVAVPFFLAIAYSFSDATIGDQSLDFVGLETYERVIKNPTFQTALYNNFRFTI
;
A
#
# COMPACT_ATOMS: atom_id res chain seq x y z
N MET A 1 26.80 -69.07 35.93
CA MET A 1 25.47 -68.80 35.33
C MET A 1 25.15 -67.37 35.70
N SER A 2 25.77 -66.37 35.07
CA SER A 2 25.51 -65.89 33.70
C SER A 2 24.04 -65.62 33.45
N VAL A 3 23.81 -64.41 32.93
CA VAL A 3 22.60 -63.86 32.33
C VAL A 3 21.70 -63.12 33.32
N ALA A 4 21.28 -61.86 33.10
CA ALA A 4 21.75 -60.76 32.27
C ALA A 4 20.82 -59.58 32.62
N GLU A 5 21.36 -58.38 32.49
CA GLU A 5 20.71 -57.15 32.00
C GLU A 5 19.31 -56.75 32.46
N GLN A 6 19.26 -55.55 33.05
CA GLN A 6 18.08 -54.71 33.03
C GLN A 6 17.49 -54.58 31.62
N PRO A 7 16.17 -54.71 31.43
CA PRO A 7 15.51 -54.03 30.33
C PRO A 7 15.31 -52.56 30.71
N LYS A 8 16.33 -51.78 30.35
CA LYS A 8 16.27 -50.40 29.84
C LYS A 8 14.84 -49.89 29.65
N ASN A 9 14.50 -48.87 30.42
CA ASN A 9 13.40 -47.93 30.17
C ASN A 9 13.27 -47.73 28.64
N PRO A 10 12.18 -48.15 27.99
CA PRO A 10 11.86 -47.60 26.69
C PRO A 10 11.36 -46.18 26.95
N THR A 11 12.34 -45.28 27.01
CA THR A 11 12.36 -44.06 26.23
C THR A 11 10.99 -43.44 26.02
N SER A 12 10.74 -42.37 26.78
CA SER A 12 10.31 -41.09 26.23
C SER A 12 9.44 -41.27 24.99
N SER A 13 8.13 -41.38 25.20
CA SER A 13 7.14 -41.16 24.15
C SER A 13 7.41 -39.78 23.57
N ALA A 14 8.19 -39.77 22.50
CA ALA A 14 8.66 -38.59 21.81
C ALA A 14 7.46 -37.70 21.50
N PRO A 15 7.54 -36.37 21.71
CA PRO A 15 6.46 -35.48 21.35
C PRO A 15 6.14 -35.71 19.88
N LYS A 16 4.89 -36.10 19.61
CA LYS A 16 4.35 -36.35 18.27
C LYS A 16 4.62 -35.11 17.43
N LYS A 17 5.59 -35.22 16.52
CA LYS A 17 6.05 -34.18 15.60
C LYS A 17 5.03 -33.99 14.48
N GLU A 18 3.84 -33.50 14.82
CA GLU A 18 2.78 -33.17 13.86
C GLU A 18 2.28 -31.73 14.01
N ARG A 19 2.91 -30.90 14.85
CA ARG A 19 2.47 -29.53 15.14
C ARG A 19 3.17 -28.44 14.34
N THR A 20 3.90 -28.78 13.28
CA THR A 20 4.66 -27.79 12.51
C THR A 20 3.78 -26.77 11.80
N TRP A 21 2.51 -27.13 11.51
CA TRP A 21 1.54 -26.24 10.88
C TRP A 21 0.73 -25.40 11.88
N GLU A 22 0.60 -25.85 13.13
CA GLU A 22 -0.12 -25.10 14.17
C GLU A 22 0.64 -23.83 14.58
N TYR A 23 1.99 -23.87 14.64
CA TYR A 23 2.78 -22.69 14.99
C TYR A 23 2.78 -21.58 13.92
N ALA A 24 2.51 -21.92 12.65
CA ALA A 24 2.40 -20.92 11.57
C ALA A 24 1.05 -20.16 11.62
N LEU A 25 0.02 -20.79 12.19
CA LEU A 25 -1.30 -20.21 12.42
C LEU A 25 -1.41 -19.53 13.79
N ASP A 26 -0.53 -19.87 14.74
CA ASP A 26 -0.53 -19.33 16.11
C ASP A 26 -0.07 -17.86 16.20
N ASN A 27 0.54 -17.35 15.11
CA ASN A 27 0.87 -15.94 15.02
C ASN A 27 -0.31 -15.18 14.38
N GLU A 28 -1.35 -14.97 15.17
CA GLU A 28 -2.58 -14.23 14.81
C GLU A 28 -2.28 -12.93 14.05
N ARG A 29 -1.17 -12.27 14.40
CA ARG A 29 -0.71 -11.03 13.78
C ARG A 29 -0.23 -11.21 12.33
N LEU A 30 0.46 -12.31 12.01
CA LEU A 30 0.87 -12.63 10.65
C LEU A 30 -0.34 -13.02 9.79
N LEU A 31 -1.30 -13.74 10.34
CA LEU A 31 -2.55 -14.08 9.65
C LEU A 31 -3.37 -12.83 9.33
N GLY A 32 -3.59 -11.96 10.33
CA GLY A 32 -4.28 -10.69 10.14
C GLY A 32 -3.58 -9.80 9.12
N MET A 33 -2.25 -9.69 9.19
CA MET A 33 -1.47 -8.92 8.21
C MET A 33 -1.61 -9.48 6.80
N THR A 34 -1.49 -10.81 6.62
CA THR A 34 -1.56 -11.45 5.30
C THR A 34 -2.96 -11.31 4.67
N LEU A 35 -4.01 -11.35 5.49
CA LEU A 35 -5.39 -11.19 5.04
C LEU A 35 -5.73 -9.72 4.70
N LEU A 36 -5.17 -8.77 5.44
CA LEU A 36 -5.35 -7.33 5.19
C LEU A 36 -4.48 -6.81 4.04
N LEU A 37 -3.29 -7.37 3.86
CA LEU A 37 -2.32 -6.95 2.84
C LEU A 37 -2.93 -6.80 1.44
N PRO A 38 -3.70 -7.75 0.88
CA PRO A 38 -4.30 -7.60 -0.45
C PRO A 38 -5.28 -6.42 -0.51
N ALA A 39 -6.05 -6.17 0.55
CA ALA A 39 -6.96 -5.02 0.61
C ALA A 39 -6.19 -3.68 0.63
N VAL A 40 -5.13 -3.59 1.43
CA VAL A 40 -4.27 -2.40 1.50
C VAL A 40 -3.56 -2.15 0.17
N ILE A 41 -2.97 -3.18 -0.44
CA ILE A 41 -2.34 -3.09 -1.75
C ILE A 41 -3.36 -2.60 -2.79
N TYR A 42 -4.57 -3.16 -2.77
CA TYR A 42 -5.62 -2.76 -3.70
C TYR A 42 -5.99 -1.28 -3.56
N ILE A 43 -6.18 -0.79 -2.32
CA ILE A 43 -6.45 0.62 -2.04
C ILE A 43 -5.29 1.50 -2.53
N ILE A 44 -4.05 1.12 -2.22
CA ILE A 44 -2.86 1.85 -2.65
C ILE A 44 -2.83 1.94 -4.17
N LEU A 45 -3.05 0.84 -4.89
CA LEU A 45 -3.06 0.83 -6.35
C LEU A 45 -4.16 1.73 -6.91
N LEU A 46 -5.38 1.63 -6.37
CA LEU A 46 -6.51 2.45 -6.81
C LEU A 46 -6.27 3.95 -6.60
N VAL A 47 -5.57 4.34 -5.55
CA VAL A 47 -5.28 5.75 -5.26
C VAL A 47 -4.04 6.22 -6.00
N ALA A 48 -2.96 5.43 -5.97
CA ALA A 48 -1.68 5.78 -6.55
C ALA A 48 -1.78 5.95 -8.07
N VAL A 49 -2.48 5.06 -8.77
CA VAL A 49 -2.60 5.13 -10.24
C VAL A 49 -3.18 6.46 -10.72
N PRO A 50 -4.42 6.87 -10.34
CA PRO A 50 -4.98 8.15 -10.76
C PRO A 50 -4.21 9.34 -10.17
N PHE A 51 -3.59 9.20 -9.00
CA PHE A 51 -2.75 10.25 -8.42
C PHE A 51 -1.52 10.56 -9.30
N PHE A 52 -0.77 9.53 -9.70
CA PHE A 52 0.39 9.73 -10.56
C PHE A 52 -0.01 10.16 -11.97
N LEU A 53 -1.15 9.69 -12.50
CA LEU A 53 -1.71 10.18 -13.75
C LEU A 53 -2.07 11.68 -13.66
N ALA A 54 -2.68 12.13 -12.56
CA ALA A 54 -2.99 13.53 -12.35
C ALA A 54 -1.72 14.39 -12.29
N ILE A 55 -0.66 13.90 -11.63
CA ILE A 55 0.64 14.57 -11.63
C ILE A 55 1.18 14.67 -13.06
N ALA A 56 1.21 13.55 -13.80
CA ALA A 56 1.70 13.56 -15.18
C ALA A 56 0.92 14.55 -16.06
N TYR A 57 -0.40 14.55 -15.99
CA TYR A 57 -1.26 15.47 -16.75
C TYR A 57 -1.11 16.94 -16.33
N SER A 58 -0.78 17.22 -15.07
CA SER A 58 -0.59 18.61 -14.63
C SER A 58 0.61 19.32 -15.27
N PHE A 59 1.57 18.55 -15.81
CA PHE A 59 2.70 19.07 -16.58
C PHE A 59 2.45 19.09 -18.11
N SER A 60 1.27 18.68 -18.56
CA SER A 60 0.87 18.69 -19.96
C SER A 60 -0.17 19.77 -20.24
N ASP A 61 -0.29 20.20 -21.50
CA ASP A 61 -1.42 21.04 -21.94
C ASP A 61 -2.66 20.15 -22.15
N ALA A 62 -3.23 19.68 -21.04
CA ALA A 62 -4.42 18.85 -21.06
C ALA A 62 -5.68 19.73 -21.19
N THR A 63 -6.07 20.07 -22.42
CA THR A 63 -7.32 20.79 -22.71
C THR A 63 -8.45 19.82 -23.05
N ILE A 64 -9.62 19.99 -22.43
CA ILE A 64 -10.81 19.17 -22.76
C ILE A 64 -11.20 19.42 -24.22
N GLY A 65 -10.89 18.46 -25.09
CA GLY A 65 -11.15 18.54 -26.54
C GLY A 65 -9.90 18.32 -27.41
N ASP A 66 -8.71 18.40 -26.82
CA ASP A 66 -7.47 18.00 -27.46
C ASP A 66 -7.02 16.63 -26.92
N GLN A 67 -6.72 15.69 -27.81
CA GLN A 67 -6.18 14.38 -27.46
C GLN A 67 -4.64 14.37 -27.42
N SER A 68 -4.00 15.50 -27.75
CA SER A 68 -2.56 15.65 -27.64
C SER A 68 -2.15 15.69 -26.16
N LEU A 69 -1.04 14.99 -25.83
CA LEU A 69 -0.38 15.10 -24.54
C LEU A 69 0.90 15.90 -24.74
N ASP A 70 0.73 17.20 -25.01
CA ASP A 70 1.85 18.10 -25.18
C ASP A 70 2.46 18.42 -23.82
N PHE A 71 3.64 17.88 -23.55
CA PHE A 71 4.37 18.14 -22.31
C PHE A 71 4.94 19.57 -22.32
N VAL A 72 4.33 20.45 -21.55
CA VAL A 72 4.69 21.88 -21.44
C VAL A 72 5.40 22.22 -20.13
N GLY A 73 5.61 21.22 -19.27
CA GLY A 73 6.32 21.38 -18.00
C GLY A 73 5.60 22.36 -17.07
N LEU A 74 6.27 23.47 -16.73
CA LEU A 74 5.77 24.44 -15.74
C LEU A 74 4.93 25.59 -16.33
N GLU A 75 4.82 25.68 -17.65
CA GLU A 75 4.12 26.78 -18.31
C GLU A 75 2.63 26.84 -17.92
N THR A 76 1.99 25.68 -17.73
CA THR A 76 0.61 25.58 -17.24
C THR A 76 0.44 26.24 -15.87
N TYR A 77 1.39 26.06 -14.95
CA TYR A 77 1.34 26.67 -13.63
C TYR A 77 1.53 28.19 -13.69
N GLU A 78 2.47 28.66 -14.51
CA GLU A 78 2.69 30.10 -14.70
C GLU A 78 1.43 30.79 -15.25
N ARG A 79 0.79 30.18 -16.25
CA ARG A 79 -0.49 30.67 -16.81
C ARG A 79 -1.59 30.77 -15.75
N VAL A 80 -1.75 29.76 -14.91
CA VAL A 80 -2.79 29.72 -13.86
C VAL A 80 -2.50 30.74 -12.76
N ILE A 81 -1.26 30.84 -12.28
CA ILE A 81 -0.88 31.76 -11.20
C ILE A 81 -1.05 33.22 -11.63
N LYS A 82 -0.76 33.54 -12.89
CA LYS A 82 -0.95 34.90 -13.46
C LYS A 82 -2.41 35.23 -13.79
N ASN A 83 -3.33 34.27 -13.68
CA ASN A 83 -4.74 34.50 -13.98
C ASN A 83 -5.44 35.30 -12.86
N PRO A 84 -5.99 36.49 -13.14
CA PRO A 84 -6.61 37.34 -12.11
C PRO A 84 -7.87 36.72 -11.50
N THR A 85 -8.61 35.92 -12.27
CA THR A 85 -9.79 35.20 -11.77
C THR A 85 -9.37 34.13 -10.77
N PHE A 86 -8.29 33.38 -11.06
CA PHE A 86 -7.75 32.38 -10.14
C PHE A 86 -7.28 33.03 -8.83
N GLN A 87 -6.53 34.13 -8.90
CA GLN A 87 -6.08 34.86 -7.71
C GLN A 87 -7.24 35.37 -6.86
N THR A 88 -8.27 35.92 -7.50
CA THR A 88 -9.47 36.41 -6.81
C THR A 88 -10.22 35.26 -6.13
N ALA A 89 -10.41 34.14 -6.83
CA ALA A 89 -11.06 32.95 -6.26
C ALA A 89 -10.26 32.36 -5.10
N LEU A 90 -8.93 32.30 -5.23
CA LEU A 90 -8.03 31.82 -4.18
C LEU A 90 -8.11 32.70 -2.93
N TYR A 91 -8.06 34.02 -3.10
CA TYR A 91 -8.21 34.98 -1.99
C TYR A 91 -9.57 34.84 -1.29
N ASN A 92 -10.66 34.72 -2.07
CA ASN A 92 -11.99 34.51 -1.53
C ASN A 92 -12.06 33.24 -0.68
N ASN A 93 -11.50 32.11 -1.14
CA ASN A 93 -11.48 30.86 -0.37
C ASN A 93 -10.76 31.00 0.97
N PHE A 94 -9.60 31.66 0.99
CA PHE A 94 -8.90 31.95 2.25
C PHE A 94 -9.75 32.82 3.17
N ARG A 95 -10.39 33.85 2.62
CA ARG A 95 -11.26 34.76 3.38
C ARG A 95 -12.51 34.08 3.96
N PHE A 96 -13.00 33.03 3.31
CA PHE A 96 -14.12 32.24 3.83
C PHE A 96 -13.71 31.26 4.92
N THR A 97 -12.48 30.74 4.87
CA THR A 97 -12.03 29.67 5.78
C THR A 97 -11.48 30.20 7.10
N ILE A 98 -10.83 31.36 7.09
CA ILE A 98 -10.22 32.03 8.25
C ILE A 98 -11.20 33.03 8.85
#